data_AF-A0A5N5XAY8-F1
#
_entry.id   AF-A0A5N5XAY8-F1
#
_cell.length_a   1.000
_cell.length_b   1.000
_cell.length_c   1.000
_cell.angle_alpha   90.00
_cell.angle_beta   90.00
_cell.angle_gamma   90.00
#
_symmetry.space_group_name_H-M   'P 1'
#
loop_
_entity.id
_entity.type
_entity.pdbx_description
1 polymer ?
#
loop_
_entity_poly.entity_id
_entity_poly.type
_entity_poly.pdbx_seq_one_letter_code
_entity_poly.pdbx_strand_id
1 'polypeptide(L)'
;MLLIYAWLWLQLSSMVAFTFAADKLINTTSGIVKGKPSPVRPGVSAYLGIRYGKAPRGDLRFAAPVPVDRSPGVFNASSFSP
;
A
#
# COMPACT_ATOMS: atom_id res chain seq x y z
N MET A 1 -45.80 14.03 -22.97
CA MET A 1 -45.40 14.41 -21.59
C MET A 1 -45.09 13.20 -20.67
N LEU A 2 -44.95 11.97 -21.18
CA LEU A 2 -44.59 10.77 -20.38
C LEU A 2 -43.29 10.08 -20.86
N LEU A 3 -42.81 10.39 -22.07
CA LEU A 3 -41.63 9.74 -22.68
C LEU A 3 -40.27 10.28 -22.19
N ILE A 4 -40.28 11.40 -21.47
CA ILE A 4 -39.05 12.08 -21.00
C ILE A 4 -38.55 11.46 -19.69
N TYR A 5 -39.46 10.89 -18.87
CA TYR A 5 -39.12 10.29 -17.59
C TYR A 5 -38.41 8.93 -17.73
N ALA A 6 -38.68 8.17 -18.80
CA ALA A 6 -38.02 6.88 -19.04
C ALA A 6 -36.50 7.00 -19.25
N TRP A 7 -36.05 8.12 -19.83
CA TRP A 7 -34.62 8.43 -20.00
C TRP A 7 -33.97 8.95 -18.72
N LEU A 8 -34.75 9.59 -17.84
CA LEU A 8 -34.28 10.10 -16.55
C LEU A 8 -34.02 8.97 -15.54
N TRP A 9 -34.74 7.85 -15.64
CA TRP A 9 -34.57 6.69 -14.77
C TRP A 9 -33.39 5.78 -15.16
N LEU A 10 -32.94 5.81 -16.42
CA LEU A 10 -31.81 4.98 -16.86
C LEU A 10 -30.43 5.54 -16.41
N GLN A 11 -30.35 6.83 -16.09
CA GLN A 11 -29.10 7.47 -15.65
C GLN A 11 -28.84 7.33 -14.14
N LEU A 12 -29.83 6.91 -13.34
CA LEU A 12 -29.68 6.77 -11.88
C LEU A 12 -28.97 5.48 -11.44
N SER A 13 -28.74 4.52 -12.34
CA SER A 13 -28.30 3.16 -11.98
C SER A 13 -26.78 2.92 -11.98
N SER A 14 -25.94 3.89 -12.33
CA SER A 14 -24.49 3.64 -12.47
C SER A 14 -23.64 4.54 -11.58
N MET A 15 -23.66 4.29 -10.28
CA MET A 15 -22.53 4.63 -9.41
C MET A 15 -21.89 3.34 -8.90
N VAL A 16 -20.91 2.82 -9.64
CA VAL A 16 -19.94 1.88 -9.08
C VAL A 16 -18.96 2.70 -8.26
N ALA A 17 -19.11 2.69 -6.93
CA ALA A 17 -18.13 3.29 -6.03
C ALA A 17 -16.86 2.43 -6.06
N PHE A 18 -15.81 2.91 -6.73
CA PHE A 18 -14.49 2.30 -6.60
C PHE A 18 -13.91 2.74 -5.26
N THR A 19 -14.02 1.87 -4.24
CA THR A 19 -13.37 2.15 -2.95
C THR A 19 -11.86 1.98 -3.14
N PHE A 20 -11.14 3.08 -3.29
CA PHE A 20 -9.69 3.04 -3.16
C PHE A 20 -9.38 2.63 -1.72
N ALA A 21 -8.74 1.48 -1.53
CA ALA A 21 -8.27 1.09 -0.20
C ALA A 21 -7.27 2.17 0.25
N ALA A 22 -7.68 2.96 1.24
CA ALA A 22 -6.86 4.01 1.81
C ALA A 22 -5.49 3.44 2.22
N ASP A 23 -4.44 4.24 2.06
CA ASP A 23 -3.08 3.84 2.42
C ASP A 23 -3.06 3.29 3.85
N LYS A 24 -2.91 1.97 3.98
CA LYS A 24 -3.07 1.29 5.26
C LYS A 24 -1.76 1.32 6.04
N LEU A 25 -1.78 1.99 7.18
CA LEU A 25 -0.69 2.01 8.16
C LEU A 25 -0.71 0.72 8.99
N ILE A 26 0.44 0.06 9.13
CA ILE A 26 0.60 -1.14 9.95
C ILE A 26 1.81 -0.97 10.88
N ASN A 27 1.65 -1.33 12.14
CA ASN A 27 2.75 -1.37 13.10
C ASN A 27 3.47 -2.72 13.00
N THR A 28 4.78 -2.69 12.74
CA THR A 28 5.66 -3.86 12.69
C THR A 28 6.69 -3.80 13.81
N THR A 29 7.48 -4.86 13.98
CA THR A 29 8.61 -4.87 14.93
C THR A 29 9.66 -3.79 14.60
N SER A 30 9.84 -3.48 13.32
CA SER A 30 10.75 -2.44 12.81
C SER A 30 10.17 -1.02 12.79
N GLY A 31 8.90 -0.83 13.16
CA GLY A 31 8.22 0.48 13.15
C GLY A 31 6.95 0.49 12.30
N ILE A 32 6.38 1.67 12.08
CA ILE A 32 5.13 1.84 11.32
C ILE A 32 5.46 1.86 9.82
N VAL A 33 4.70 1.12 9.01
CA VAL A 33 4.85 1.08 7.55
C VAL A 33 3.56 1.53 6.87
N LYS A 34 3.70 2.24 5.74
CA LYS A 34 2.59 2.71 4.89
C LYS A 34 2.64 1.99 3.54
N GLY A 35 1.65 1.13 3.27
CA GLY A 35 1.53 0.41 2.01
C GLY A 35 0.66 1.13 0.99
N LYS A 36 0.37 0.44 -0.12
CA LYS A 36 -0.56 0.88 -1.18
C LYS A 36 -1.51 -0.26 -1.59
N PRO A 37 -2.68 0.02 -2.19
CA PRO A 37 -3.46 -1.03 -2.85
C PRO A 37 -2.69 -1.70 -3.99
N SER A 38 -2.92 -2.99 -4.18
CA SER A 38 -2.36 -3.72 -5.32
C SER A 38 -3.02 -3.28 -6.63
N PRO A 39 -2.24 -2.98 -7.68
CA PRO A 39 -2.78 -2.64 -8.99
C PRO A 39 -3.30 -3.88 -9.75
N VAL A 40 -2.90 -5.10 -9.33
CA VAL A 40 -3.18 -6.34 -10.06
C VAL A 40 -4.39 -7.07 -9.50
N ARG A 41 -4.63 -6.98 -8.19
CA ARG A 41 -5.70 -7.73 -7.52
C ARG A 41 -6.47 -6.84 -6.54
N PRO A 42 -7.80 -6.64 -6.76
CA PRO A 42 -8.65 -5.94 -5.82
C PRO A 42 -8.61 -6.59 -4.42
N GLY A 43 -8.69 -5.77 -3.38
CA GLY A 43 -8.68 -6.23 -1.99
C GLY A 43 -7.32 -6.65 -1.44
N VAL A 44 -6.24 -6.56 -2.22
CA VAL A 44 -4.88 -6.84 -1.74
C VAL A 44 -4.16 -5.54 -1.39
N SER A 45 -3.58 -5.48 -0.19
CA SER A 45 -2.66 -4.40 0.22
C SER A 45 -1.22 -4.83 -0.01
N ALA A 46 -0.44 -4.01 -0.71
CA ALA A 46 0.96 -4.23 -1.02
C ALA A 46 1.85 -3.36 -0.12
N TYR A 47 2.86 -4.00 0.48
CA TYR A 47 3.89 -3.37 1.31
C TYR A 47 5.25 -3.77 0.75
N LEU A 48 5.90 -2.85 0.04
CA LEU A 48 7.06 -3.12 -0.80
C LEU A 48 8.31 -2.45 -0.22
N GLY A 49 9.48 -3.06 -0.43
CA GLY A 49 10.76 -2.48 -0.05
C GLY A 49 11.02 -2.35 1.46
N ILE A 50 10.28 -3.09 2.30
CA ILE A 50 10.49 -3.09 3.75
C ILE A 50 11.87 -3.71 4.06
N ARG A 51 12.68 -2.99 4.83
CA ARG A 51 13.99 -3.48 5.29
C ARG A 51 13.81 -4.53 6.38
N TYR A 52 14.42 -5.69 6.20
CA TYR A 52 14.47 -6.76 7.20
C TYR A 52 15.82 -6.85 7.93
N GLY A 53 16.83 -6.10 7.47
CA GLY A 53 18.15 -6.03 8.08
C GLY A 53 18.89 -4.73 7.71
N LYS A 54 20.02 -4.49 8.37
CA LYS A 54 20.94 -3.39 8.04
C LYS A 54 21.59 -3.65 6.68
N ALA A 55 21.90 -2.57 5.96
CA ALA A 55 22.56 -2.69 4.67
C ALA A 55 23.94 -3.35 4.83
N PRO A 56 24.28 -4.38 4.02
CA PRO A 56 25.54 -5.12 4.14
C PRO A 56 26.70 -4.34 3.50
N ARG A 57 26.96 -3.14 4.01
CA ARG A 57 28.01 -2.22 3.54
C ARG A 57 29.09 -2.06 4.60
N GLY A 58 30.29 -1.67 4.17
CA GLY A 58 31.45 -1.52 5.08
C GLY A 58 31.77 -2.83 5.78
N ASP A 59 31.94 -2.78 7.10
CA ASP A 59 32.29 -3.92 7.94
C ASP A 59 31.18 -5.00 8.00
N LEU A 60 29.95 -4.66 7.61
CA LEU A 60 28.86 -5.64 7.49
C LEU A 60 28.94 -6.45 6.19
N ARG A 61 29.85 -6.11 5.27
CA ARG A 61 30.04 -6.89 4.05
C ARG A 61 30.61 -8.26 4.44
N PHE A 62 29.96 -9.33 3.97
CA PHE A 62 30.28 -10.73 4.30
C PHE A 62 30.05 -11.12 5.76
N ALA A 63 29.52 -10.23 6.61
CA ALA A 63 29.05 -10.59 7.94
C ALA A 63 27.63 -11.20 7.89
N ALA A 64 27.21 -11.83 8.98
CA ALA A 64 25.83 -12.27 9.14
C ALA A 64 24.86 -11.06 9.12
N PRO A 65 23.62 -11.22 8.60
CA PRO A 65 22.63 -10.15 8.61
C PRO A 65 22.33 -9.63 10.01
N VAL A 66 22.35 -8.30 10.17
CA VAL A 66 22.02 -7.64 11.43
C VAL A 66 20.59 -7.10 11.35
N PRO A 67 19.73 -7.31 12.36
CA PRO A 67 18.36 -6.76 12.38
C PRO A 67 18.34 -5.23 12.24
N VAL A 68 17.29 -4.71 11.59
CA VAL A 68 17.09 -3.25 11.48
C VAL A 68 16.65 -2.67 12.83
N ASP A 69 17.14 -1.48 13.15
CA ASP A 69 16.68 -0.76 14.35
C ASP A 69 15.23 -0.28 14.14
N ARG A 70 14.44 -0.25 15.22
CA ARG A 70 13.06 0.23 15.15
C ARG A 70 13.04 1.74 14.85
N SER A 71 12.35 2.11 13.78
CA SER A 71 12.16 3.51 13.40
C SER A 71 10.97 4.13 14.15
N PRO A 72 11.11 5.36 14.70
CA PRO A 72 9.98 6.11 15.26
C PRO A 72 9.08 6.71 14.17
N GLY A 73 9.58 6.88 12.94
CA GLY A 73 8.84 7.43 11.81
C GLY A 73 8.07 6.38 11.01
N VAL A 74 7.13 6.85 10.18
CA VAL A 74 6.41 6.01 9.21
C VAL A 74 7.28 5.76 7.98
N PHE A 75 7.54 4.50 7.67
CA PHE A 75 8.26 4.08 6.48
C PHE A 75 7.30 3.93 5.28
N ASN A 76 7.61 4.59 4.17
CA ASN A 76 6.84 4.48 2.93
C ASN A 76 7.22 3.19 2.18
N ALA A 77 6.31 2.22 2.17
CA ALA A 77 6.45 0.90 1.57
C ALA A 77 5.60 0.76 0.29
N SER A 78 5.59 1.79 -0.56
CA SER A 78 4.78 1.83 -1.80
C SER A 78 5.56 1.44 -3.07
N SER A 79 6.88 1.27 -2.99
CA SER A 79 7.75 0.90 -4.11
C SER A 79 8.78 -0.15 -3.71
N PHE A 80 9.30 -0.89 -4.70
CA PHE A 80 10.45 -1.77 -4.46
C PHE A 80 11.69 -0.96 -4.12
N SER A 81 12.56 -1.55 -3.30
CA SER A 81 13.90 -1.00 -3.06
C SER A 81 14.75 -1.17 -4.33
N PRO A 82 15.73 -0.27 -4.57
CA PRO A 82 16.72 -0.42 -5.64
C PRO A 82 17.54 -1.70 -5.55
#